data_AF-A0A377AG03-F1
#
_entry.id   AF-A0A377AG03-F1
#
_cell.length_a   1.000
_cell.length_b   1.000
_cell.length_c   1.000
_cell.angle_alpha   90.00
_cell.angle_beta   90.00
_cell.angle_gamma   90.00
#
_symmetry.space_group_name_H-M   'P 1'
#
loop_
_entity.id
_entity.type
_entity.pdbx_description
1 polymer ?
#
loop_
_entity_poly.entity_id
_entity_poly.type
_entity_poly.pdbx_seq_one_letter_code
_entity_poly.pdbx_strand_id
1 'polypeptide(L)'
;MYALLVAEQDESIGYRPRILAAPELDTEAVTKSLCVIAGKLRAFVYASCHGCNTMAEAITYRQKFNEREVMLLWPDFIAYNPKSGKNETFPAPAYACGLRAYIDHEQGWHKSLSNVPVKNVLGMSRHVFWSLQAEDSDANSPQQQRNHDHYSSQRVPLLGQPHTGNERLHL
;
A
#
# COMPACT_ATOMS: atom_id res chain seq x y z
N MET A 1 -9.06 13.08 -11.13
CA MET A 1 -7.97 13.32 -10.15
C MET A 1 -8.06 14.68 -9.46
N TYR A 2 -8.17 15.81 -10.18
CA TYR A 2 -8.21 17.14 -9.56
C TYR A 2 -9.39 17.41 -8.60
N ALA A 3 -10.48 16.64 -8.71
CA ALA A 3 -11.59 16.68 -7.75
C ALA A 3 -11.13 16.47 -6.29
N LEU A 4 -10.09 15.67 -6.05
CA LEU A 4 -9.55 15.44 -4.71
C LEU A 4 -9.00 16.70 -4.04
N LEU A 5 -8.53 17.68 -4.84
CA LEU A 5 -8.02 18.95 -4.32
C LEU A 5 -9.12 19.89 -3.86
N VAL A 6 -10.32 19.77 -4.45
CA VAL A 6 -11.46 20.66 -4.19
C VAL A 6 -12.44 20.03 -3.19
N ALA A 7 -12.27 18.75 -2.84
CA ALA A 7 -13.13 18.01 -1.92
C ALA A 7 -13.34 18.71 -0.55
N GLU A 8 -12.34 19.44 -0.06
CA GLU A 8 -12.46 20.21 1.20
C GLU A 8 -13.34 21.46 1.03
N GLN A 9 -13.37 22.05 -0.17
CA GLN A 9 -14.12 23.26 -0.51
C GLN A 9 -15.53 22.95 -1.03
N ASP A 10 -15.79 21.71 -1.43
CA ASP A 10 -17.10 21.25 -1.86
C ASP A 10 -18.00 21.07 -0.63
N GLU A 11 -19.04 21.89 -0.51
CA GLU A 11 -19.99 21.87 0.61
C GLU A 11 -20.69 20.52 0.79
N SER A 12 -20.79 19.70 -0.26
CA SER A 12 -21.38 18.37 -0.19
C SER A 12 -20.46 17.32 0.44
N ILE A 13 -19.14 17.57 0.45
CA ILE A 13 -18.13 16.65 0.98
C ILE A 13 -17.54 17.22 2.28
N GLY A 14 -16.97 18.43 2.25
CA GLY A 14 -16.41 19.12 3.42
C GLY A 14 -15.22 18.43 4.09
N TYR A 15 -14.62 17.41 3.46
CA TYR A 15 -13.51 16.63 4.02
C TYR A 15 -12.27 16.69 3.16
N ARG A 16 -11.11 16.85 3.81
CA ARG A 16 -9.80 16.78 3.18
C ARG A 16 -9.31 15.33 3.12
N PRO A 17 -9.18 14.71 1.93
CA PRO A 17 -8.73 13.32 1.84
C PRO A 17 -7.24 13.19 2.20
N ARG A 18 -6.92 12.30 3.15
CA ARG A 18 -5.54 12.05 3.63
C ARG A 18 -4.98 10.70 3.18
N ILE A 19 -5.84 9.79 2.75
CA ILE A 19 -5.49 8.45 2.27
C ILE A 19 -5.97 8.36 0.83
N LEU A 20 -5.04 8.16 -0.11
CA LEU A 20 -5.32 8.15 -1.55
C LEU A 20 -4.93 6.79 -2.14
N ALA A 21 -5.78 6.28 -3.02
CA ALA A 21 -5.46 5.14 -3.88
C ALA A 21 -6.33 5.18 -5.14
N ALA A 22 -5.88 4.51 -6.19
CA ALA A 22 -6.68 4.21 -7.38
C ALA A 22 -6.54 2.71 -7.70
N PRO A 23 -7.14 1.82 -6.89
CA PRO A 23 -6.98 0.38 -7.07
C PRO A 23 -7.36 -0.05 -8.49
N GLU A 24 -6.58 -0.95 -9.09
CA GLU A 24 -6.71 -1.46 -10.48
C GLU A 24 -6.44 -0.44 -11.60
N LEU A 25 -6.33 0.85 -11.28
CA LEU A 25 -6.08 1.94 -12.23
C LEU A 25 -4.72 2.63 -12.01
N ASP A 26 -3.95 2.13 -11.05
CA ASP A 26 -2.69 2.64 -10.50
C ASP A 26 -1.46 2.35 -11.37
N THR A 27 -1.60 2.62 -12.68
CA THR A 27 -0.46 2.66 -13.60
C THR A 27 0.61 3.65 -13.12
N GLU A 28 1.84 3.54 -13.63
CA GLU A 28 2.94 4.42 -13.25
C GLU A 28 2.60 5.92 -13.36
N ALA A 29 1.97 6.31 -14.48
CA ALA A 29 1.58 7.70 -14.73
C ALA A 29 0.48 8.18 -13.77
N VAL A 30 -0.48 7.30 -13.44
CA VAL A 30 -1.56 7.60 -12.49
C VAL A 30 -0.98 7.76 -11.10
N THR A 31 -0.13 6.83 -10.65
CA THR A 31 0.49 6.88 -9.33
C THR A 31 1.36 8.12 -9.16
N LYS A 32 2.18 8.48 -10.16
CA LYS A 32 2.95 9.73 -10.14
C LYS A 32 2.06 10.98 -10.04
N SER A 33 0.94 10.99 -10.77
CA SER A 33 -0.03 12.10 -10.70
C SER A 33 -0.69 12.18 -9.33
N LEU A 34 -0.99 11.05 -8.70
CA LEU A 34 -1.51 10.99 -7.33
C LEU A 34 -0.49 11.48 -6.32
N CYS A 35 0.80 11.18 -6.47
CA CYS A 35 1.84 11.71 -5.59
C CYS A 35 1.91 13.25 -5.64
N VAL A 36 1.78 13.86 -6.82
CA VAL A 36 1.74 15.34 -6.94
C VAL A 36 0.54 15.93 -6.19
N ILE A 37 -0.61 15.25 -6.23
CA ILE A 37 -1.81 15.66 -5.48
C ILE A 37 -1.62 15.44 -3.98
N ALA A 38 -1.01 14.31 -3.60
CA ALA A 38 -0.72 13.95 -2.23
C ALA A 38 0.14 15.01 -1.55
N GLY A 39 1.16 15.53 -2.23
CA GLY A 39 2.02 16.58 -1.68
C GLY A 39 1.30 17.88 -1.39
N LYS A 40 0.32 18.24 -2.23
CA LYS A 40 -0.54 19.41 -1.98
C LYS A 40 -1.48 19.18 -0.79
N LEU A 41 -2.01 17.97 -0.68
CA LEU A 41 -2.97 17.60 0.36
C LEU A 41 -2.33 17.20 1.69
N ARG A 42 -1.01 16.97 1.72
CA ARG A 42 -0.31 16.25 2.81
C ARG A 42 -0.90 14.86 3.03
N ALA A 43 -1.33 14.22 1.95
CA ALA A 43 -1.93 12.90 1.96
C ALA A 43 -0.86 11.84 1.67
N PHE A 44 -1.26 10.57 1.77
CA PHE A 44 -0.39 9.44 1.48
C PHE A 44 -1.05 8.50 0.47
N VAL A 45 -0.27 8.03 -0.50
CA VAL A 45 -0.71 7.21 -1.63
C VAL A 45 -0.37 5.75 -1.37
N TYR A 46 -1.37 4.89 -1.47
CA TYR A 46 -1.19 3.45 -1.58
C TYR A 46 -1.44 3.02 -3.02
N ALA A 47 -0.47 2.35 -3.62
CA ALA A 47 -0.54 1.87 -5.00
C ALA A 47 0.06 0.47 -5.10
N SER A 48 -0.40 -0.29 -6.09
CA SER A 48 0.09 -1.62 -6.41
C SER A 48 1.28 -1.53 -7.35
N CYS A 49 2.10 -2.57 -7.36
CA CYS A 49 3.08 -2.78 -8.41
C CYS A 49 2.37 -3.24 -9.69
N HIS A 50 1.85 -2.29 -10.46
CA HIS A 50 1.03 -2.53 -11.64
C HIS A 50 1.76 -3.41 -12.67
N GLY A 51 1.21 -4.60 -12.92
CA GLY A 51 1.73 -5.56 -13.90
C GLY A 51 2.95 -6.36 -13.45
N CYS A 52 3.38 -6.25 -12.18
CA CYS A 52 4.52 -7.02 -11.67
C CYS A 52 4.12 -8.44 -11.31
N ASN A 53 4.70 -9.41 -12.02
CA ASN A 53 4.47 -10.82 -11.79
C ASN A 53 5.44 -11.45 -10.78
N THR A 54 6.63 -10.89 -10.67
CA THR A 54 7.71 -11.40 -9.83
C THR A 54 8.17 -10.35 -8.83
N MET A 55 8.80 -10.80 -7.74
CA MET A 55 9.41 -9.90 -6.75
C MET A 55 10.48 -9.00 -7.40
N ALA A 56 11.29 -9.56 -8.31
CA ALA A 56 12.32 -8.81 -9.03
C ALA A 56 11.73 -7.64 -9.83
N GLU A 57 10.64 -7.89 -10.58
CA GLU A 57 9.93 -6.84 -11.31
C GLU A 57 9.38 -5.77 -10.37
N ALA A 58 8.85 -6.18 -9.20
CA ALA A 58 8.31 -5.25 -8.22
C ALA A 58 9.41 -4.36 -7.59
N ILE A 59 10.60 -4.92 -7.34
CA ILE A 59 11.78 -4.16 -6.90
C ILE A 59 12.22 -3.16 -7.98
N THR A 60 12.29 -3.58 -9.25
CA THR A 60 12.60 -2.66 -10.36
C THR A 60 11.54 -1.58 -10.50
N TYR A 61 10.26 -1.91 -10.36
CA TYR A 61 9.15 -0.96 -10.41
C TYR A 61 9.25 0.08 -9.30
N ARG A 62 9.64 -0.33 -8.09
CA ARG A 62 9.86 0.57 -6.95
C ARG A 62 10.93 1.63 -7.21
N GLN A 63 11.94 1.35 -8.03
CA GLN A 63 13.00 2.30 -8.38
C GLN A 63 12.50 3.47 -9.24
N LYS A 64 11.34 3.33 -9.89
CA LYS A 64 10.74 4.38 -10.73
C LYS A 64 10.09 5.51 -9.93
N PHE A 65 9.97 5.33 -8.62
CA PHE A 65 9.33 6.27 -7.69
C PHE A 65 10.35 6.75 -6.65
N ASN A 66 10.39 8.05 -6.44
CA ASN A 66 11.25 8.70 -5.44
C ASN A 66 10.45 9.60 -4.49
N GLU A 67 9.13 9.59 -4.62
CA GLU A 67 8.22 10.38 -3.82
C GLU A 67 8.13 9.79 -2.41
N ARG A 68 8.08 10.67 -1.39
CA ARG A 68 7.99 10.26 0.01
C ARG A 68 6.57 9.81 0.41
N GLU A 69 5.58 10.22 -0.36
CA GLU A 69 4.16 10.09 -0.03
C GLU A 69 3.53 8.89 -0.72
N VAL A 70 4.33 7.90 -1.13
CA VAL A 70 3.85 6.69 -1.79
C VAL A 70 4.41 5.43 -1.15
N MET A 71 3.53 4.45 -1.00
CA MET A 71 3.87 3.09 -0.61
C MET A 71 3.35 2.14 -1.67
N LEU A 72 4.27 1.33 -2.20
CA LEU A 72 3.97 0.30 -3.19
C LEU A 72 3.71 -1.03 -2.50
N LEU A 73 2.67 -1.70 -2.96
CA LEU A 73 2.15 -2.93 -2.37
C LEU A 73 2.20 -4.05 -3.40
N TRP A 74 2.71 -5.20 -2.99
CA TRP A 74 2.74 -6.40 -3.80
C TRP A 74 2.95 -7.62 -2.89
N PRO A 75 2.24 -8.73 -3.09
CA PRO A 75 1.23 -9.00 -4.11
C PRO A 75 -0.20 -8.67 -3.66
N ASP A 76 -1.18 -8.89 -4.54
CA ASP A 76 -2.60 -8.71 -4.23
C ASP A 76 -3.15 -9.82 -3.32
N PHE A 77 -4.33 -9.61 -2.76
CA PHE A 77 -4.99 -10.54 -1.85
C PHE A 77 -6.04 -11.39 -2.56
N ILE A 78 -6.29 -12.60 -2.05
CA ILE A 78 -7.42 -13.43 -2.44
C ILE A 78 -8.47 -13.35 -1.33
N ALA A 79 -9.70 -12.99 -1.69
CA ALA A 79 -10.81 -12.94 -0.75
C ALA A 79 -12.10 -13.47 -1.37
N TYR A 80 -13.04 -13.86 -0.52
CA TYR A 80 -14.35 -14.33 -0.95
C TYR A 80 -15.26 -13.15 -1.28
N ASN A 81 -15.79 -13.10 -2.50
CA ASN A 81 -16.76 -12.10 -2.91
C ASN A 81 -18.19 -12.65 -2.73
N PRO A 82 -18.98 -12.12 -1.78
CA PRO A 82 -20.34 -12.61 -1.53
C PRO A 82 -21.32 -12.28 -2.68
N LYS A 83 -21.00 -11.32 -3.57
CA LYS A 83 -21.86 -10.99 -4.71
C LYS A 83 -21.70 -11.98 -5.86
N SER A 84 -20.47 -12.41 -6.14
CA SER A 84 -20.18 -13.39 -7.20
C SER A 84 -20.15 -14.84 -6.69
N GLY A 85 -20.07 -15.02 -5.37
CA GLY A 85 -20.02 -16.32 -4.70
C GLY A 85 -18.70 -17.07 -4.90
N LYS A 86 -17.63 -16.38 -5.34
CA LYS A 86 -16.34 -16.98 -5.69
C LYS A 86 -15.19 -16.29 -4.97
N ASN A 87 -14.05 -16.99 -4.91
CA ASN A 87 -12.79 -16.40 -4.47
C ASN A 87 -12.20 -15.60 -5.63
N GLU A 88 -11.97 -14.32 -5.39
CA GLU A 88 -11.45 -13.38 -6.37
C GLU A 88 -10.20 -12.69 -5.84
N THR A 89 -9.37 -12.21 -6.76
CA THR A 89 -8.20 -11.39 -6.42
C THR A 89 -8.66 -9.96 -6.23
N PHE A 90 -8.26 -9.35 -5.13
CA PHE A 90 -8.56 -7.99 -4.79
C PHE A 90 -7.27 -7.16 -4.63
N PRO A 91 -7.27 -5.92 -5.12
CA PRO A 91 -6.09 -5.07 -5.14
C PRO A 91 -5.61 -4.76 -3.72
N ALA A 92 -4.33 -5.00 -3.44
CA ALA A 92 -3.71 -4.70 -2.14
C ALA A 92 -3.87 -3.24 -1.68
N PRO A 93 -3.83 -2.21 -2.56
CA PRO A 93 -4.07 -0.82 -2.18
C PRO A 93 -5.40 -0.55 -1.49
N ALA A 94 -6.47 -1.25 -1.89
CA ALA A 94 -7.78 -1.07 -1.29
C ALA A 94 -7.78 -1.54 0.18
N TYR A 95 -7.18 -2.70 0.45
CA TYR A 95 -7.00 -3.21 1.80
C TYR A 95 -6.09 -2.32 2.65
N ALA A 96 -5.00 -1.82 2.08
CA ALA A 96 -4.10 -0.92 2.80
C ALA A 96 -4.78 0.40 3.19
N CYS A 97 -5.62 0.97 2.32
CA CYS A 97 -6.39 2.17 2.64
C CYS A 97 -7.37 1.93 3.80
N GLY A 98 -8.13 0.83 3.75
CA GLY A 98 -9.04 0.47 4.83
C GLY A 98 -8.30 0.19 6.15
N LEU A 99 -7.14 -0.46 6.08
CA LEU A 99 -6.31 -0.73 7.24
C LEU A 99 -5.72 0.55 7.83
N ARG A 100 -5.23 1.48 7.00
CA ARG A 100 -4.73 2.77 7.46
C ARG A 100 -5.82 3.55 8.20
N ALA A 101 -7.02 3.62 7.63
CA ALA A 101 -8.16 4.27 8.28
C ALA A 101 -8.53 3.60 9.62
N TYR A 102 -8.50 2.27 9.68
CA TYR A 102 -8.75 1.51 10.92
C TYR A 102 -7.69 1.78 11.99
N ILE A 103 -6.41 1.74 11.63
CA ILE A 103 -5.31 2.00 12.57
C ILE A 103 -5.36 3.45 13.06
N ASP A 104 -5.66 4.40 12.18
CA ASP A 104 -5.80 5.82 12.54
C ASP A 104 -6.89 6.04 13.58
N HIS A 105 -8.00 5.30 13.49
CA HIS A 105 -9.09 5.36 14.44
C HIS A 105 -8.74 4.71 15.79
N GLU A 106 -8.18 3.50 15.77
CA GLU A 106 -8.01 2.68 16.98
C GLU A 106 -6.73 3.00 17.76
N GLN A 107 -5.61 3.15 17.05
CA GLN A 107 -4.27 3.30 17.64
C GLN A 107 -3.69 4.69 17.40
N GLY A 108 -4.19 5.39 16.38
CA GLY A 108 -3.71 6.70 15.96
C GLY A 108 -2.70 6.62 14.82
N TRP A 109 -2.49 7.79 14.22
CA TRP A 109 -1.69 8.00 13.01
C TRP A 109 -0.22 7.55 13.12
N HIS A 110 0.32 7.47 14.32
CA HIS A 110 1.72 7.13 14.57
C HIS A 110 2.02 5.63 14.44
N LYS A 111 0.99 4.78 14.41
CA LYS A 111 1.16 3.34 14.25
C LYS A 111 1.35 2.97 12.78
N SER A 112 2.42 2.25 12.47
CA SER A 112 2.71 1.71 11.14
C SER A 112 1.77 0.55 10.75
N LEU A 113 1.57 0.34 9.44
CA LEU A 113 0.78 -0.78 8.91
C LEU A 113 1.47 -2.13 9.13
N SER A 114 2.79 -2.11 9.35
CA SER A 114 3.58 -3.32 9.52
C SER A 114 3.11 -4.11 10.75
N ASN A 115 2.99 -5.43 10.56
CA ASN A 115 2.55 -6.38 11.58
C ASN A 115 1.10 -6.18 12.09
N VAL A 116 0.21 -5.59 11.29
CA VAL A 116 -1.22 -5.53 11.61
C VAL A 116 -1.99 -6.54 10.74
N PRO A 117 -2.87 -7.37 11.34
CA PRO A 117 -3.60 -8.39 10.59
C PRO A 117 -4.67 -7.76 9.69
N VAL A 118 -4.71 -8.21 8.44
CA VAL A 118 -5.73 -7.87 7.45
C VAL A 118 -6.88 -8.86 7.59
N LYS A 119 -8.10 -8.35 7.81
CA LYS A 119 -9.31 -9.16 7.96
C LYS A 119 -9.85 -9.58 6.59
N ASN A 120 -10.57 -10.70 6.54
CA ASN A 120 -11.28 -11.21 5.36
C ASN A 120 -10.38 -11.50 4.15
N VAL A 121 -9.16 -11.98 4.41
CA VAL A 121 -8.22 -12.44 3.38
C VAL A 121 -8.04 -13.95 3.55
N LEU A 122 -8.17 -14.68 2.44
CA LEU A 122 -7.96 -16.13 2.38
C LEU A 122 -6.50 -16.47 2.05
N GLY A 123 -5.82 -15.58 1.36
CA GLY A 123 -4.41 -15.72 1.03
C GLY A 123 -3.90 -14.61 0.13
N MET A 124 -2.73 -14.83 -0.45
CA MET A 124 -2.09 -13.91 -1.38
C MET A 124 -2.18 -14.46 -2.81
N SER A 125 -2.31 -13.57 -3.78
CA SER A 125 -2.34 -13.90 -5.21
C SER A 125 -1.05 -14.52 -5.72
N ARG A 126 0.07 -14.26 -5.03
CA ARG A 126 1.40 -14.79 -5.35
C ARG A 126 2.05 -15.29 -4.08
N HIS A 127 2.83 -16.36 -4.22
CA HIS A 127 3.66 -16.87 -3.15
C HIS A 127 4.82 -15.91 -2.92
N VAL A 128 4.99 -15.46 -1.67
CA VAL A 128 6.17 -14.73 -1.21
C VAL A 128 6.82 -15.59 -0.16
N PHE A 129 8.05 -16.04 -0.41
CA PHE A 129 8.75 -16.90 0.51
C PHE A 129 9.46 -16.07 1.57
N TRP A 130 9.22 -16.41 2.84
CA TRP A 130 9.91 -15.81 3.96
C TRP A 130 10.44 -16.89 4.90
N SER A 131 11.74 -16.83 5.18
CA SER A 131 12.39 -17.63 6.23
C SER A 131 13.40 -16.77 6.98
N LEU A 132 13.44 -16.94 8.31
CA LEU A 132 14.37 -16.24 9.21
C LEU A 132 15.82 -16.75 9.06
N GLN A 133 16.00 -17.98 8.58
CA GLN A 133 17.28 -18.71 8.59
C GLN A 133 17.79 -19.04 7.18
N ALA A 134 17.04 -18.69 6.13
CA ALA A 134 17.41 -19.02 4.76
C ALA A 134 17.91 -17.78 4.00
N GLU A 135 19.06 -17.92 3.33
CA GLU A 135 19.68 -16.84 2.55
C GLU A 135 18.86 -16.44 1.31
N ASP A 136 17.98 -17.33 0.83
CA ASP A 136 17.13 -17.22 -0.36
C ASP A 136 15.71 -16.69 -0.08
N SER A 137 15.46 -16.17 1.14
CA SER A 137 14.19 -15.55 1.49
C SER A 137 13.92 -14.30 0.63
N ASP A 138 12.74 -14.22 -0.02
CA ASP A 138 12.36 -13.09 -0.89
C ASP A 138 12.30 -11.76 -0.13
N ALA A 139 12.14 -11.82 1.19
CA ALA A 139 12.17 -10.64 2.05
C ALA A 139 13.57 -10.25 2.57
N ASN A 140 14.61 -11.01 2.21
CA ASN A 140 15.98 -10.75 2.62
C ASN A 140 16.74 -9.82 1.66
N SER A 141 16.06 -9.24 0.66
CA SER A 141 16.67 -8.24 -0.20
C SER A 141 17.16 -7.03 0.62
N PRO A 142 18.31 -6.40 0.30
CA PRO A 142 18.87 -5.30 1.10
C PRO A 142 17.95 -4.10 1.30
N GLN A 143 16.97 -3.88 0.40
CA GLN A 143 15.93 -2.87 0.59
C GLN A 143 14.92 -3.24 1.69
N GLN A 144 14.64 -4.53 1.92
CA GLN A 144 13.67 -5.02 2.90
C GLN A 144 14.29 -5.24 4.29
N GLN A 145 15.57 -5.62 4.38
CA GLN A 145 16.31 -5.75 5.65
C GLN A 145 16.36 -4.45 6.46
N ARG A 146 16.34 -3.29 5.80
CA ARG A 146 16.30 -1.97 6.47
C ARG A 146 14.96 -1.66 7.12
N ASN A 147 13.91 -2.43 6.85
CA ASN A 147 12.52 -2.11 7.21
C ASN A 147 11.84 -3.13 8.14
N HIS A 148 12.48 -4.25 8.51
CA HIS A 148 11.93 -5.28 9.40
C HIS A 148 10.50 -5.76 9.05
N ASP A 149 10.12 -5.71 7.77
CA ASP A 149 8.77 -6.07 7.34
C ASP A 149 8.59 -7.60 7.21
N HIS A 150 7.54 -8.14 7.84
CA HIS A 150 7.21 -9.56 7.83
C HIS A 150 6.06 -9.85 6.86
N TYR A 151 6.32 -10.66 5.84
CA TYR A 151 5.32 -11.15 4.90
C TYR A 151 4.61 -12.38 5.48
N SER A 152 3.30 -12.30 5.64
CA SER A 152 2.43 -13.42 6.05
C SER A 152 1.10 -13.29 5.31
N SER A 153 0.40 -14.41 5.07
CA SER A 153 -0.84 -14.46 4.28
C SER A 153 -1.97 -13.56 4.77
N GLN A 154 -1.86 -13.03 5.99
CA GLN A 154 -2.82 -12.11 6.61
C GLN A 154 -2.21 -10.73 6.93
N ARG A 155 -1.10 -10.33 6.31
CA ARG A 155 -0.45 -9.03 6.55
C ARG A 155 -0.29 -8.25 5.25
N VAL A 156 -0.23 -6.93 5.36
CA VAL A 156 0.01 -6.06 4.19
C VAL A 156 1.44 -6.30 3.69
N PRO A 157 1.61 -6.67 2.40
CA PRO A 157 2.91 -7.00 1.86
C PRO A 157 3.60 -5.71 1.38
N LEU A 158 4.51 -5.21 2.21
CA LEU A 158 5.13 -3.89 2.07
C LEU A 158 6.46 -3.94 1.31
N LEU A 159 6.54 -3.30 0.13
CA LEU A 159 7.79 -3.16 -0.61
C LEU A 159 8.58 -1.93 -0.15
N GLY A 160 9.12 -2.03 1.06
CA GLY A 160 10.07 -1.08 1.63
C GLY A 160 9.53 0.33 1.90
N GLN A 161 9.75 0.79 3.13
CA GLN A 161 9.44 2.15 3.56
C GLN A 161 10.35 3.16 2.83
N PRO A 162 9.85 4.36 2.46
CA PRO A 162 10.65 5.38 1.79
C PRO A 162 11.93 5.72 2.57
N HIS A 163 13.06 5.79 1.87
CA HIS A 163 14.41 5.65 2.45
C HIS A 163 14.91 6.74 3.40
N THR A 164 14.20 7.84 3.59
CA THR A 164 14.60 8.84 4.59
C THR A 164 13.40 9.66 5.02
N GLY A 165 13.05 9.47 6.29
CA GLY A 165 12.14 10.33 7.01
C GLY A 165 10.81 9.65 7.30
N ASN A 166 10.72 9.12 8.51
CA ASN A 166 9.57 9.25 9.40
C ASN A 166 8.21 9.21 8.69
N GLU A 167 7.47 8.12 8.89
CA GLU A 167 6.00 8.11 8.80
C GLU A 167 5.34 9.18 9.72
N ARG A 168 6.12 9.99 10.46
CA ARG A 168 5.70 11.27 11.04
C ARG A 168 5.35 12.27 9.94
N LEU A 169 4.17 12.08 9.35
CA LEU A 169 3.30 13.20 9.06
C LEU A 169 3.20 14.00 10.36
N HIS A 170 3.88 15.13 10.44
CA HIS A 170 3.44 16.19 11.33
C HIS A 170 2.07 16.62 10.80
N LEU A 171 1.01 16.01 11.36
CA LEU A 171 -0.34 16.54 11.36
C LEU A 171 -0.32 17.90 12.05
#